data_AF-G2Q232-F1
#
_entry.id   AF-G2Q232-F1
#
_cell.length_a   1.000
_cell.length_b   1.000
_cell.length_c   1.000
_cell.angle_alpha   90.00
_cell.angle_beta   90.00
_cell.angle_gamma   90.00
#
_symmetry.space_group_name_H-M   'P 1'
#
loop_
_entity.id
_entity.type
_entity.pdbx_description
1 polymer ?
#
loop_
_entity_poly.entity_id
_entity_poly.type
_entity_poly.pdbx_seq_one_letter_code
_entity_poly.pdbx_strand_id
1 'polypeptide(L)'
;MSQHPNEVASSSLPAQLLHHVTRRRQRFYGVIAIALVLFAALTFIYGGLATGLDLTSYVPRPKAPLPPAHAGDHTGAGNVAQGADGENGDQKAPDPAPVTTITTSTQTDSEPQVAPTTTQEPSTKAGDNAHQPTETEAVKVAPGIPPKIWQIMLPKSDVKSKEDFIADPKVLSETPSWLALNLDYQYTLVGHKGGEEFVRKHFGHDPRILDAYLHMPNVGMKSDLLRYLLLSAEGGVYTDTDTVALRPIDEWIPPQFRDKAAVVVGIEFDRRDGPAWVDISHWVQFCQWTIAAAPGHPVFDKMIERVLYSLHQLELEHGMPFSELKKLGSFEVMNSTGPAAWTDVVWAQLQEFDSSLTDIRNLSYMDEPRLYGDVVVLPIDGFGMGQPHSESTNDGTIPPDALVRHLFSGSWRGDKKEKKKRRSQD
;
A
#
# COMPACT_ATOMS: atom_id res chain seq x y z
N MET A 1 -25.76 36.06 48.88
CA MET A 1 -25.24 34.72 49.23
C MET A 1 -25.33 33.84 47.99
N SER A 2 -24.19 33.45 47.41
CA SER A 2 -23.93 32.15 46.76
C SER A 2 -22.53 32.22 46.16
N GLN A 3 -21.73 31.16 46.27
CA GLN A 3 -20.40 31.06 45.68
C GLN A 3 -20.29 29.73 44.93
N HIS A 4 -19.70 29.74 43.73
CA HIS A 4 -19.26 28.52 43.07
C HIS A 4 -17.94 28.04 43.72
N PRO A 5 -17.82 26.74 44.06
CA PRO A 5 -16.53 26.09 44.22
C PRO A 5 -16.05 25.51 42.88
N ASN A 6 -14.74 25.60 42.62
CA ASN A 6 -14.08 24.77 41.61
C ASN A 6 -13.86 23.37 42.18
N GLU A 7 -13.94 22.33 41.35
CA GLU A 7 -13.50 20.98 41.72
C GLU A 7 -12.16 20.65 41.05
N VAL A 8 -11.16 20.28 41.85
CA VAL A 8 -9.80 19.98 41.39
C VAL A 8 -9.55 18.48 41.50
N ALA A 9 -9.23 17.84 40.38
CA ALA A 9 -8.99 16.40 40.34
C ALA A 9 -7.81 15.98 41.25
N SER A 10 -8.09 15.20 42.29
CA SER A 10 -7.07 14.66 43.19
C SER A 10 -6.75 13.20 42.83
N SER A 11 -5.52 12.96 42.34
CA SER A 11 -5.03 11.60 42.12
C SER A 11 -4.80 10.90 43.46
N SER A 12 -5.50 9.80 43.74
CA SER A 12 -5.41 9.14 45.04
C SER A 12 -4.06 8.43 45.26
N LEU A 13 -3.60 8.42 46.51
CA LEU A 13 -2.33 7.82 46.96
C LEU A 13 -2.06 6.38 46.44
N PRO A 14 -3.04 5.45 46.34
CA PRO A 14 -2.81 4.10 45.82
C PRO A 14 -2.25 4.07 44.39
N ALA A 15 -2.67 4.97 43.51
CA ALA A 15 -2.22 5.00 42.12
C ALA A 15 -0.72 5.35 42.01
N GLN A 16 -0.26 6.33 42.82
CA GLN A 16 1.15 6.70 42.88
C GLN A 16 2.02 5.58 43.46
N LEU A 17 1.49 4.82 44.43
CA LEU A 17 2.18 3.67 45.03
C LEU A 17 2.34 2.52 44.01
N LEU A 18 1.29 2.19 43.25
CA LEU A 18 1.37 1.19 42.17
C LEU A 18 2.42 1.58 41.11
N HIS A 19 2.43 2.84 40.66
CA HIS A 19 3.39 3.34 39.67
C HIS A 19 4.84 3.28 40.16
N HIS A 20 5.07 3.49 41.46
CA HIS A 20 6.40 3.35 42.04
C HIS A 20 6.86 1.88 42.12
N VAL A 21 5.97 0.95 42.48
CA VAL A 21 6.28 -0.49 42.55
C VAL A 21 6.55 -1.07 41.17
N THR A 22 5.77 -0.73 40.15
CA THR A 22 5.97 -1.20 38.77
C THR A 22 7.29 -0.69 38.19
N ARG A 23 7.62 0.61 38.34
CA ARG A 23 8.92 1.17 37.93
C ARG A 23 10.10 0.48 38.62
N ARG A 24 9.96 0.10 39.90
CA ARG A 24 11.03 -0.60 40.65
C ARG A 24 11.24 -2.04 40.13
N ARG A 25 10.16 -2.75 39.79
CA ARG A 25 10.22 -4.08 39.15
C ARG A 25 10.82 -4.00 37.74
N GLN A 26 10.38 -3.06 36.89
CA GLN A 26 10.92 -2.87 35.53
C GLN A 26 12.45 -2.64 35.53
N ARG A 27 12.97 -1.82 36.46
CA ARG A 27 14.42 -1.62 36.62
C ARG A 27 15.15 -2.90 37.04
N PHE A 28 14.55 -3.71 37.91
CA PHE A 28 15.13 -4.99 38.35
C PHE A 28 15.23 -6.00 37.19
N TYR A 29 14.16 -6.17 36.40
CA TYR A 29 14.19 -7.04 35.21
C TYR A 29 15.15 -6.53 34.13
N GLY A 30 15.25 -5.21 33.93
CA GLY A 30 16.22 -4.62 33.00
C GLY A 30 17.68 -4.92 33.38
N VAL A 31 18.02 -4.87 34.67
CA VAL A 31 19.37 -5.26 35.15
C VAL A 31 19.64 -6.75 34.93
N ILE A 32 18.65 -7.63 35.18
CA ILE A 32 18.79 -9.07 34.93
C ILE A 32 18.99 -9.36 33.43
N ALA A 33 18.22 -8.71 32.55
CA ALA A 33 18.37 -8.87 31.10
C ALA A 33 19.76 -8.44 30.61
N ILE A 34 20.28 -7.31 31.11
CA ILE A 34 21.65 -6.85 30.81
C ILE A 34 22.70 -7.85 31.33
N ALA A 35 22.53 -8.37 32.54
CA ALA A 35 23.43 -9.38 33.11
C ALA A 35 23.45 -10.68 32.30
N LEU A 36 22.30 -11.14 31.80
CA LEU A 36 22.20 -12.33 30.93
C LEU A 36 22.88 -12.11 29.57
N VAL A 37 22.70 -10.94 28.94
CA VAL A 37 23.37 -10.60 27.68
C VAL A 37 24.89 -10.50 27.86
N LEU A 38 25.36 -9.89 28.97
CA LEU A 38 26.78 -9.82 29.29
C LEU A 38 27.36 -11.22 29.59
N PHE A 39 26.62 -12.08 30.29
CA PHE A 39 27.04 -13.46 30.54
C PHE A 39 27.14 -14.28 29.23
N ALA A 40 26.15 -14.17 28.35
CA ALA A 40 26.16 -14.80 27.03
C ALA A 40 27.36 -14.35 26.17
N ALA A 41 27.64 -13.04 26.15
CA ALA A 41 28.81 -12.48 25.47
C ALA A 41 30.13 -13.00 26.08
N LEU A 42 30.21 -13.11 27.41
CA LEU A 42 31.37 -13.66 28.10
C LEU A 42 31.58 -15.15 27.75
N THR A 43 30.52 -15.96 27.74
CA THR A 43 30.59 -17.37 27.32
C THR A 43 30.96 -17.54 25.85
N PHE A 44 30.58 -16.60 24.97
CA PHE A 44 30.99 -16.62 23.57
C PHE A 44 32.49 -16.28 23.40
N ILE A 45 32.97 -15.25 24.11
CA ILE A 45 34.38 -14.82 24.08
C ILE A 45 35.31 -15.89 24.65
N TYR A 46 35.00 -16.45 25.82
CA TYR A 46 35.82 -17.49 26.45
C TYR A 46 35.61 -18.88 25.83
N GLY A 47 34.43 -19.18 25.29
CA GLY A 47 34.16 -20.41 24.54
C GLY A 47 34.89 -20.46 23.20
N GLY A 48 34.98 -19.34 22.49
CA GLY A 48 35.76 -19.24 21.24
C GLY A 48 37.27 -19.40 21.44
N LEU A 49 37.78 -19.25 22.67
CA LEU A 49 39.18 -19.54 23.04
C LEU A 49 39.44 -21.03 23.34
N ALA A 50 38.40 -21.87 23.41
CA ALA A 50 38.50 -23.30 23.68
C ALA A 50 38.49 -24.19 22.42
N THR A 51 38.22 -23.62 21.24
CA THR A 51 38.24 -24.33 19.95
C THR A 51 39.25 -23.68 18.99
N GLY A 52 40.36 -24.38 18.73
CA GLY A 52 41.51 -23.83 17.99
C GLY A 52 41.29 -23.65 16.49
N LEU A 53 40.56 -22.60 16.11
CA LEU A 53 40.38 -22.14 14.73
C LEU A 53 41.36 -21.01 14.41
N ASP A 54 42.39 -21.32 13.61
CA ASP A 54 43.31 -20.33 13.05
C ASP A 54 42.62 -19.55 11.91
N LEU A 55 42.62 -18.22 12.03
CA LEU A 55 42.01 -17.27 11.08
C LEU A 55 43.05 -16.37 10.39
N THR A 56 44.35 -16.69 10.47
CA THR A 56 45.42 -15.83 9.94
C THR A 56 45.65 -15.94 8.42
N SER A 57 44.91 -16.80 7.72
CA SER A 57 45.19 -17.23 6.33
C SER A 57 44.36 -16.53 5.23
N TYR A 58 44.07 -15.22 5.35
CA TYR A 58 43.46 -14.45 4.25
C TYR A 58 44.05 -13.05 4.03
N VAL A 59 45.25 -13.00 3.41
CA VAL A 59 45.88 -11.76 2.93
C VAL A 59 45.48 -11.48 1.47
N PRO A 60 44.83 -10.35 1.14
CA PRO A 60 44.49 -10.01 -0.24
C PRO A 60 45.72 -9.73 -1.10
N ARG A 61 45.84 -10.36 -2.27
CA ARG A 61 46.84 -10.00 -3.28
C ARG A 61 46.40 -8.73 -4.04
N PRO A 62 47.32 -7.81 -4.40
CA PRO A 62 47.00 -6.67 -5.24
C PRO A 62 46.60 -7.10 -6.67
N LYS A 63 45.77 -6.30 -7.35
CA LYS A 63 45.33 -6.55 -8.73
C LYS A 63 46.49 -6.36 -9.72
N ALA A 64 46.55 -7.23 -10.73
CA ALA A 64 47.39 -7.01 -11.91
C ALA A 64 46.80 -5.92 -12.83
N PRO A 65 47.61 -5.23 -13.65
CA PRO A 65 47.12 -4.26 -14.64
C PRO A 65 46.39 -4.94 -15.81
N LEU A 66 45.49 -4.22 -16.47
CA LEU A 66 44.88 -4.63 -17.73
C LEU A 66 45.87 -4.44 -18.91
N PRO A 67 45.85 -5.30 -19.93
CA PRO A 67 46.63 -5.11 -21.16
C PRO A 67 46.09 -3.95 -22.01
N PRO A 68 46.94 -3.30 -22.83
CA PRO A 68 46.53 -2.17 -23.68
C PRO A 68 45.72 -2.62 -24.90
N ALA A 69 44.90 -1.70 -25.42
CA ALA A 69 44.21 -1.89 -26.70
C ALA A 69 45.18 -1.69 -27.89
N HIS A 70 45.01 -2.48 -28.94
CA HIS A 70 45.70 -2.33 -30.22
C HIS A 70 44.70 -2.04 -31.34
N ALA A 71 45.16 -1.30 -32.36
CA ALA A 71 44.40 -0.94 -33.55
C ALA A 71 45.21 -1.27 -34.82
N GLY A 72 44.51 -1.56 -35.92
CA GLY A 72 45.10 -1.97 -37.21
C GLY A 72 45.38 -3.48 -37.34
N ASP A 73 45.39 -4.06 -38.54
CA ASP A 73 45.04 -3.47 -39.84
C ASP A 73 44.64 -4.51 -40.93
N HIS A 74 44.15 -4.00 -42.07
CA HIS A 74 43.70 -4.62 -43.33
C HIS A 74 44.06 -6.08 -43.71
N THR A 75 43.04 -6.82 -44.21
CA THR A 75 42.89 -7.37 -45.61
C THR A 75 41.57 -8.19 -45.64
N GLY A 76 40.61 -8.04 -46.58
CA GLY A 76 40.62 -8.32 -48.03
C GLY A 76 40.08 -9.75 -48.29
N ALA A 77 39.08 -10.05 -49.13
CA ALA A 77 38.18 -9.30 -50.04
C ALA A 77 36.86 -10.12 -50.24
N GLY A 78 35.78 -9.67 -50.90
CA GLY A 78 35.43 -8.42 -51.59
C GLY A 78 34.04 -8.52 -52.27
N ASN A 79 33.68 -7.54 -53.14
CA ASN A 79 32.72 -7.55 -54.28
C ASN A 79 31.39 -8.36 -54.17
N VAL A 80 30.18 -7.85 -54.50
CA VAL A 80 29.69 -6.90 -55.54
C VAL A 80 28.34 -6.28 -55.04
N ALA A 81 27.74 -5.18 -55.55
CA ALA A 81 28.15 -3.80 -55.85
C ALA A 81 26.93 -3.00 -56.40
N GLN A 82 26.92 -1.66 -56.28
CA GLN A 82 26.06 -0.67 -56.99
C GLN A 82 24.54 -0.66 -56.66
N GLY A 83 23.81 0.46 -56.68
CA GLY A 83 24.11 1.90 -56.88
C GLY A 83 23.24 2.79 -55.96
N ALA A 84 23.51 4.08 -55.69
CA ALA A 84 23.72 5.23 -56.59
C ALA A 84 22.44 5.60 -57.38
N ASP A 85 21.88 6.82 -57.43
CA ASP A 85 22.08 8.14 -56.79
C ASP A 85 20.73 8.94 -56.90
N GLY A 86 20.44 10.11 -56.32
CA GLY A 86 21.17 11.05 -55.45
C GLY A 86 20.39 12.40 -55.27
N GLU A 87 20.97 13.35 -54.53
CA GLU A 87 20.70 14.82 -54.44
C GLU A 87 19.29 15.45 -54.21
N ASN A 88 19.24 16.36 -53.22
CA ASN A 88 18.66 17.72 -53.20
C ASN A 88 17.29 18.07 -53.82
N GLY A 89 16.39 18.65 -53.00
CA GLY A 89 15.20 19.40 -53.43
C GLY A 89 14.62 20.26 -52.31
N ASP A 90 14.30 21.52 -52.58
CA ASP A 90 13.98 22.55 -51.56
C ASP A 90 12.53 23.10 -51.71
N GLN A 91 12.05 23.74 -50.64
CA GLN A 91 10.94 24.73 -50.59
C GLN A 91 9.45 24.34 -50.85
N LYS A 92 8.67 24.54 -49.78
CA LYS A 92 7.47 25.43 -49.69
C LYS A 92 6.06 24.86 -49.99
N ALA A 93 5.10 25.32 -49.17
CA ALA A 93 3.67 24.99 -49.22
C ALA A 93 2.83 25.92 -50.12
N PRO A 94 1.56 25.56 -50.39
CA PRO A 94 0.48 26.47 -49.95
C PRO A 94 -0.82 25.79 -49.45
N ASP A 95 -1.38 26.38 -48.38
CA ASP A 95 -2.78 26.74 -48.05
C ASP A 95 -4.03 25.84 -48.34
N PRO A 96 -5.17 26.05 -47.62
CA PRO A 96 -6.16 25.00 -47.38
C PRO A 96 -7.62 25.27 -47.82
N ALA A 97 -8.41 24.19 -47.78
CA ALA A 97 -9.88 24.13 -47.64
C ALA A 97 -10.77 24.64 -48.80
N PRO A 98 -12.03 24.17 -48.83
CA PRO A 98 -13.16 25.08 -48.96
C PRO A 98 -14.21 24.91 -47.85
N VAL A 99 -14.96 25.98 -47.59
CA VAL A 99 -16.09 26.05 -46.63
C VAL A 99 -17.41 25.72 -47.34
N THR A 100 -18.38 25.15 -46.62
CA THR A 100 -19.80 25.11 -47.03
C THR A 100 -20.64 25.96 -46.07
N THR A 101 -21.56 26.77 -46.60
CA THR A 101 -22.16 27.89 -45.87
C THR A 101 -23.53 27.59 -45.27
N ILE A 102 -23.75 28.20 -44.11
CA ILE A 102 -25.00 28.36 -43.34
C ILE A 102 -26.23 28.66 -44.22
N THR A 103 -27.40 28.17 -43.83
CA THR A 103 -28.68 28.90 -43.96
C THR A 103 -29.46 28.77 -42.65
N THR A 104 -30.05 29.87 -42.18
CA THR A 104 -30.77 29.96 -40.90
C THR A 104 -32.22 30.37 -41.11
N SER A 105 -33.15 29.83 -40.33
CA SER A 105 -34.51 30.39 -40.22
C SER A 105 -35.09 30.24 -38.81
N THR A 106 -35.40 31.38 -38.19
CA THR A 106 -36.31 31.56 -37.04
C THR A 106 -37.76 31.12 -37.38
N GLN A 107 -38.76 31.04 -36.48
CA GLN A 107 -39.10 31.98 -35.41
C GLN A 107 -40.19 31.45 -34.43
N THR A 108 -40.13 31.89 -33.15
CA THR A 108 -41.23 32.11 -32.15
C THR A 108 -42.26 31.02 -31.74
N ASP A 109 -42.25 30.73 -30.44
CA ASP A 109 -43.32 30.87 -29.42
C ASP A 109 -44.75 30.29 -29.65
N SER A 110 -45.20 29.39 -28.75
CA SER A 110 -46.30 29.66 -27.77
C SER A 110 -46.76 28.40 -26.98
N GLU A 111 -46.99 28.56 -25.67
CA GLU A 111 -47.75 27.66 -24.77
C GLU A 111 -49.09 28.35 -24.39
N PRO A 112 -50.02 27.80 -23.57
CA PRO A 112 -50.27 26.41 -23.14
C PRO A 112 -51.77 25.98 -23.30
N GLN A 113 -52.18 24.79 -22.83
CA GLN A 113 -53.26 24.61 -21.81
C GLN A 113 -53.91 23.19 -21.70
N VAL A 114 -54.03 22.75 -20.43
CA VAL A 114 -55.20 22.06 -19.80
C VAL A 114 -55.52 20.57 -20.14
N ALA A 115 -55.94 19.84 -19.10
CA ALA A 115 -56.30 18.41 -19.08
C ALA A 115 -57.83 18.17 -19.10
N PRO A 116 -58.29 16.94 -18.81
CA PRO A 116 -59.16 16.83 -17.62
C PRO A 116 -58.85 15.65 -16.68
N THR A 117 -59.16 15.85 -15.41
CA THR A 117 -59.14 14.86 -14.32
C THR A 117 -60.43 14.05 -14.27
N THR A 118 -60.38 12.80 -13.78
CA THR A 118 -61.55 12.10 -13.22
C THR A 118 -61.24 11.67 -11.79
N THR A 119 -62.12 12.02 -10.84
CA THR A 119 -61.93 11.80 -9.40
C THR A 119 -62.94 10.80 -8.85
N GLN A 120 -62.50 9.83 -8.04
CA GLN A 120 -63.34 9.22 -6.99
C GLN A 120 -62.51 8.98 -5.71
N GLU A 121 -63.15 9.26 -4.58
CA GLU A 121 -62.70 9.13 -3.19
C GLU A 121 -63.93 8.70 -2.36
N PRO A 122 -63.78 8.27 -1.09
CA PRO A 122 -62.69 7.49 -0.50
C PRO A 122 -63.24 6.31 0.34
N SER A 123 -62.37 5.45 0.88
CA SER A 123 -62.72 4.67 2.08
C SER A 123 -61.51 4.51 3.00
N THR A 124 -61.70 4.75 4.30
CA THR A 124 -60.62 4.87 5.28
C THR A 124 -60.26 3.55 5.95
N LYS A 125 -58.95 3.36 6.22
CA LYS A 125 -58.45 2.65 7.40
C LYS A 125 -57.00 3.07 7.68
N ALA A 126 -56.69 3.29 8.96
CA ALA A 126 -55.32 3.52 9.41
C ALA A 126 -54.63 2.19 9.73
N GLY A 127 -53.30 2.16 9.61
CA GLY A 127 -52.47 0.98 9.90
C GLY A 127 -50.99 1.28 9.73
N ASP A 128 -50.34 1.62 10.84
CA ASP A 128 -48.92 1.44 11.19
C ASP A 128 -47.85 1.66 10.10
N ASN A 129 -47.19 2.82 10.18
CA ASN A 129 -46.07 3.22 9.34
C ASN A 129 -44.76 2.50 9.78
N ALA A 130 -44.64 1.22 9.47
CA ALA A 130 -43.42 0.44 9.72
C ALA A 130 -42.33 0.83 8.70
N HIS A 131 -41.35 1.61 9.14
CA HIS A 131 -40.19 1.98 8.33
C HIS A 131 -39.28 0.75 8.17
N GLN A 132 -39.43 -0.02 7.09
CA GLN A 132 -38.47 -1.06 6.74
C GLN A 132 -37.09 -0.42 6.54
N PRO A 133 -36.01 -0.97 7.13
CA PRO A 133 -34.67 -0.57 6.74
C PRO A 133 -34.47 -1.00 5.27
N THR A 134 -34.07 -0.05 4.42
CA THR A 134 -33.63 -0.38 3.07
C THR A 134 -32.38 -1.23 3.17
N GLU A 135 -32.44 -2.50 2.76
CA GLU A 135 -31.23 -3.30 2.58
C GLU A 135 -30.41 -2.66 1.46
N THR A 136 -29.21 -2.18 1.80
CA THR A 136 -28.26 -1.64 0.83
C THR A 136 -27.72 -2.81 0.01
N GLU A 137 -28.32 -3.11 -1.15
CA GLU A 137 -27.77 -4.09 -2.08
C GLU A 137 -26.33 -3.72 -2.43
N ALA A 138 -25.38 -4.55 -2.01
CA ALA A 138 -23.97 -4.30 -2.23
C ALA A 138 -23.66 -4.25 -3.74
N VAL A 139 -22.95 -3.19 -4.16
CA VAL A 139 -22.68 -2.91 -5.58
C VAL A 139 -21.84 -4.03 -6.18
N LYS A 140 -22.48 -4.86 -7.01
CA LYS A 140 -21.87 -6.06 -7.59
C LYS A 140 -20.93 -5.69 -8.74
N VAL A 141 -19.63 -5.84 -8.51
CA VAL A 141 -18.58 -5.58 -9.50
C VAL A 141 -18.49 -6.73 -10.52
N ALA A 142 -18.00 -6.44 -11.73
CA ALA A 142 -17.69 -7.49 -12.70
C ALA A 142 -16.43 -8.28 -12.25
N PRO A 143 -16.48 -9.62 -12.17
CA PRO A 143 -15.31 -10.41 -11.77
C PRO A 143 -14.23 -10.35 -12.85
N GLY A 144 -12.96 -10.43 -12.42
CA GLY A 144 -11.80 -10.40 -13.30
C GLY A 144 -10.80 -9.31 -12.93
N ILE A 145 -9.67 -9.73 -12.37
CA ILE A 145 -8.53 -8.88 -12.06
C ILE A 145 -7.69 -8.71 -13.34
N PRO A 146 -7.45 -7.50 -13.85
CA PRO A 146 -6.64 -7.29 -15.06
C PRO A 146 -5.20 -7.83 -14.92
N PRO A 147 -4.59 -8.34 -16.00
CA PRO A 147 -3.21 -8.82 -15.98
C PRO A 147 -2.20 -7.64 -15.97
N LYS A 148 -2.14 -6.93 -14.84
CA LYS A 148 -1.25 -5.79 -14.58
C LYS A 148 -0.55 -5.98 -13.24
N ILE A 149 0.73 -5.56 -13.16
CA ILE A 149 1.51 -5.53 -11.93
C ILE A 149 2.01 -4.10 -11.70
N TRP A 150 1.66 -3.51 -10.56
CA TRP A 150 2.10 -2.20 -10.12
C TRP A 150 3.09 -2.33 -8.97
N GLN A 151 4.26 -1.72 -9.12
CA GLN A 151 5.17 -1.42 -8.00
C GLN A 151 5.41 0.09 -7.96
N ILE A 152 5.56 0.68 -6.77
CA ILE A 152 5.78 2.12 -6.60
C ILE A 152 7.21 2.40 -6.13
N MET A 153 7.84 3.45 -6.69
CA MET A 153 9.18 3.89 -6.31
C MET A 153 9.26 5.43 -6.27
N LEU A 154 8.89 6.00 -5.12
CA LEU A 154 8.90 7.46 -4.92
C LEU A 154 10.21 7.95 -4.27
N PRO A 155 10.74 9.12 -4.69
CA PRO A 155 11.92 9.73 -4.07
C PRO A 155 11.63 10.13 -2.63
N LYS A 156 12.61 9.88 -1.75
CA LYS A 156 12.55 10.30 -0.35
C LYS A 156 12.56 11.83 -0.21
N SER A 157 12.06 12.32 0.92
CA SER A 157 11.93 13.75 1.21
C SER A 157 13.27 14.50 1.38
N ASP A 158 14.39 13.79 1.50
CA ASP A 158 15.76 14.33 1.57
C ASP A 158 16.48 14.38 0.21
N VAL A 159 15.88 13.88 -0.88
CA VAL A 159 16.45 13.96 -2.23
C VAL A 159 16.32 15.39 -2.79
N LYS A 160 17.45 15.96 -3.24
CA LYS A 160 17.54 17.37 -3.69
C LYS A 160 16.72 17.72 -4.94
N SER A 161 16.51 16.76 -5.83
CA SER A 161 15.60 16.86 -6.97
C SER A 161 14.77 15.58 -7.02
N LYS A 162 13.45 15.72 -7.08
CA LYS A 162 12.54 14.57 -7.21
C LYS A 162 12.31 14.18 -8.67
N GLU A 163 12.49 15.11 -9.61
CA GLU A 163 12.35 14.87 -11.06
C GLU A 163 13.54 14.07 -11.59
N ASP A 164 14.77 14.42 -11.16
CA ASP A 164 16.00 13.74 -11.58
C ASP A 164 16.32 12.48 -10.73
N PHE A 165 15.31 11.90 -10.07
CA PHE A 165 15.52 10.77 -9.17
C PHE A 165 15.78 9.47 -9.93
N ILE A 166 16.98 8.91 -9.74
CA ILE A 166 17.39 7.59 -10.24
C ILE A 166 17.47 6.63 -9.06
N ALA A 167 16.71 5.53 -9.10
CA ALA A 167 16.76 4.47 -8.10
C ALA A 167 18.04 3.61 -8.25
N ASP A 168 18.58 3.09 -7.14
CA ASP A 168 19.60 2.01 -7.20
C ASP A 168 18.89 0.72 -7.66
N PRO A 169 19.32 0.06 -8.76
CA PRO A 169 18.70 -1.18 -9.23
C PRO A 169 18.65 -2.29 -8.17
N LYS A 170 19.49 -2.24 -7.13
CA LYS A 170 19.43 -3.19 -5.99
C LYS A 170 18.15 -3.13 -5.18
N VAL A 171 17.36 -2.05 -5.27
CA VAL A 171 16.05 -1.95 -4.59
C VAL A 171 14.95 -2.72 -5.37
N LEU A 172 15.25 -3.16 -6.59
CA LEU A 172 14.37 -3.98 -7.44
C LEU A 172 14.89 -5.44 -7.54
N SER A 173 15.63 -5.93 -6.54
CA SER A 173 16.23 -7.27 -6.56
C SER A 173 15.21 -8.40 -6.62
N GLU A 174 14.01 -8.18 -6.07
CA GLU A 174 12.93 -9.18 -6.00
C GLU A 174 11.92 -9.07 -7.17
N THR A 175 11.85 -7.91 -7.85
CA THR A 175 11.01 -7.67 -9.04
C THR A 175 11.13 -8.77 -10.12
N PRO A 176 12.30 -9.37 -10.41
CA PRO A 176 12.40 -10.49 -11.34
C PRO A 176 11.52 -11.71 -11.00
N SER A 177 11.17 -11.95 -9.73
CA SER A 177 10.25 -13.04 -9.35
C SER A 177 8.86 -12.81 -9.92
N TRP A 178 8.35 -11.58 -9.80
CA TRP A 178 7.07 -11.15 -10.35
C TRP A 178 7.03 -11.26 -11.88
N LEU A 179 8.09 -10.81 -12.56
CA LEU A 179 8.19 -10.89 -14.02
C LEU A 179 8.29 -12.33 -14.53
N ALA A 180 9.09 -13.17 -13.89
CA ALA A 180 9.33 -14.55 -14.33
C ALA A 180 8.12 -15.48 -14.13
N LEU A 181 7.29 -15.23 -13.11
CA LEU A 181 6.09 -16.02 -12.82
C LEU A 181 4.83 -15.54 -13.58
N ASN A 182 4.86 -14.34 -14.20
CA ASN A 182 3.68 -13.69 -14.79
C ASN A 182 4.03 -13.06 -16.15
N LEU A 183 4.51 -13.88 -17.10
CA LEU A 183 5.14 -13.41 -18.35
C LEU A 183 4.24 -12.50 -19.23
N ASP A 184 2.93 -12.72 -19.22
CA ASP A 184 1.96 -11.95 -20.02
C ASP A 184 1.33 -10.76 -19.26
N TYR A 185 1.74 -10.49 -18.01
CA TYR A 185 1.24 -9.36 -17.22
C TYR A 185 1.95 -8.05 -17.55
N GLN A 186 1.20 -6.97 -17.72
CA GLN A 186 1.76 -5.63 -17.90
C GLN A 186 2.38 -5.12 -16.59
N TYR A 187 3.70 -5.19 -16.47
CA TYR A 187 4.43 -4.58 -15.35
C TYR A 187 4.64 -3.07 -15.52
N THR A 188 4.39 -2.30 -14.46
CA THR A 188 4.69 -0.86 -14.37
C THR A 188 5.35 -0.51 -13.03
N LEU A 189 6.56 0.06 -13.09
CA LEU A 189 7.21 0.72 -11.94
C LEU A 189 6.83 2.21 -11.93
N VAL A 190 5.96 2.60 -11.01
CA VAL A 190 5.42 3.96 -10.91
C VAL A 190 6.38 4.86 -10.13
N GLY A 191 7.14 5.67 -10.87
CA GLY A 191 7.96 6.76 -10.32
C GLY A 191 7.16 8.04 -10.03
N HIS A 192 7.81 9.05 -9.45
CA HIS A 192 7.19 10.32 -9.02
C HIS A 192 6.29 10.97 -10.09
N LYS A 193 6.89 11.32 -11.23
CA LYS A 193 6.21 11.98 -12.35
C LYS A 193 5.06 11.13 -12.88
N GLY A 194 5.28 9.82 -13.10
CA GLY A 194 4.25 8.90 -13.59
C GLY A 194 3.05 8.80 -12.65
N GLY A 195 3.28 8.82 -11.33
CA GLY A 195 2.19 8.88 -10.35
C GLY A 195 1.43 10.22 -10.38
N GLU A 196 2.10 11.35 -10.59
CA GLU A 196 1.42 12.66 -10.74
C GLU A 196 0.63 12.76 -12.05
N GLU A 197 1.17 12.25 -13.16
CA GLU A 197 0.49 12.17 -14.45
C GLU A 197 -0.74 11.23 -14.36
N PHE A 198 -0.61 10.08 -13.68
CA PHE A 198 -1.72 9.15 -13.44
C PHE A 198 -2.84 9.78 -12.62
N VAL A 199 -2.53 10.38 -11.47
CA VAL A 199 -3.54 10.98 -10.58
C VAL A 199 -4.20 12.20 -11.23
N ARG A 200 -3.46 13.02 -11.98
CA ARG A 200 -4.05 14.13 -12.78
C ARG A 200 -4.97 13.62 -13.89
N LYS A 201 -4.59 12.55 -14.60
CA LYS A 201 -5.37 11.94 -15.68
C LYS A 201 -6.70 11.37 -15.19
N HIS A 202 -6.67 10.58 -14.11
CA HIS A 202 -7.83 9.80 -13.65
C HIS A 202 -8.66 10.53 -12.59
N PHE A 203 -8.02 11.23 -11.65
CA PHE A 203 -8.67 11.84 -10.49
C PHE A 203 -8.59 13.38 -10.47
N GLY A 204 -8.00 14.02 -11.49
CA GLY A 204 -7.87 15.47 -11.57
C GLY A 204 -9.19 16.27 -11.66
N HIS A 205 -10.33 15.58 -11.70
CA HIS A 205 -11.66 16.16 -11.58
C HIS A 205 -12.08 16.40 -10.12
N ASP A 206 -11.48 15.69 -9.15
CA ASP A 206 -11.68 15.90 -7.72
C ASP A 206 -10.47 16.64 -7.13
N PRO A 207 -10.61 17.93 -6.74
CA PRO A 207 -9.50 18.69 -6.17
C PRO A 207 -9.04 18.13 -4.81
N ARG A 208 -9.87 17.39 -4.07
CA ARG A 208 -9.51 16.81 -2.76
C ARG A 208 -8.47 15.70 -2.93
N ILE A 209 -8.74 14.77 -3.85
CA ILE A 209 -7.84 13.64 -4.16
C ILE A 209 -6.54 14.18 -4.76
N LEU A 210 -6.64 15.14 -5.68
CA LEU A 210 -5.48 15.74 -6.32
C LEU A 210 -4.60 16.49 -5.30
N ASP A 211 -5.18 17.35 -4.46
CA ASP A 211 -4.43 18.09 -3.43
C ASP A 211 -3.77 17.14 -2.41
N ALA A 212 -4.54 16.19 -1.88
CA ALA A 212 -4.07 15.16 -0.96
C ALA A 212 -2.85 14.41 -1.52
N TYR A 213 -2.91 13.94 -2.76
CA TYR A 213 -1.79 13.22 -3.36
C TYR A 213 -0.61 14.14 -3.68
N LEU A 214 -0.83 15.33 -4.24
CA LEU A 214 0.26 16.25 -4.61
C LEU A 214 1.05 16.70 -3.38
N HIS A 215 0.36 17.16 -2.34
CA HIS A 215 0.96 17.84 -1.19
C HIS A 215 1.26 16.94 0.01
N MET A 216 1.01 15.62 -0.08
CA MET A 216 1.36 14.64 0.94
C MET A 216 2.85 14.74 1.36
N PRO A 217 3.17 15.08 2.64
CA PRO A 217 4.55 15.31 3.05
C PRO A 217 5.32 14.00 3.30
N ASN A 218 4.61 12.94 3.67
CA ASN A 218 5.18 11.63 3.97
C ASN A 218 5.14 10.74 2.72
N VAL A 219 6.31 10.27 2.28
CA VAL A 219 6.46 9.46 1.06
C VAL A 219 5.81 8.07 1.19
N GLY A 220 5.75 7.50 2.40
CA GLY A 220 4.99 6.29 2.68
C GLY A 220 3.50 6.53 2.46
N MET A 221 2.92 7.55 3.08
CA MET A 221 1.51 7.92 2.91
C MET A 221 1.17 8.29 1.45
N LYS A 222 2.12 8.87 0.70
CA LYS A 222 1.95 9.15 -0.74
C LYS A 222 1.93 7.88 -1.58
N SER A 223 2.72 6.86 -1.20
CA SER A 223 2.71 5.53 -1.80
C SER A 223 1.46 4.72 -1.41
N ASP A 224 0.96 4.88 -0.18
CA ASP A 224 -0.28 4.29 0.30
C ASP A 224 -1.47 4.84 -0.50
N LEU A 225 -1.67 6.16 -0.55
CA LEU A 225 -2.74 6.75 -1.35
C LEU A 225 -2.63 6.36 -2.84
N LEU A 226 -1.42 6.33 -3.40
CA LEU A 226 -1.22 5.95 -4.81
C LEU A 226 -1.59 4.48 -5.10
N ARG A 227 -1.33 3.53 -4.18
CA ARG A 227 -1.68 2.12 -4.42
C ARG A 227 -3.20 1.92 -4.53
N TYR A 228 -3.98 2.63 -3.72
CA TYR A 228 -5.45 2.60 -3.79
C TYR A 228 -5.97 3.29 -5.06
N LEU A 229 -5.38 4.42 -5.47
CA LEU A 229 -5.76 5.14 -6.69
C LEU A 229 -5.46 4.34 -7.97
N LEU A 230 -4.32 3.63 -8.03
CA LEU A 230 -3.97 2.74 -9.14
C LEU A 230 -4.99 1.61 -9.30
N LEU A 231 -5.35 0.94 -8.19
CA LEU A 231 -6.30 -0.17 -8.20
C LEU A 231 -7.74 0.28 -8.47
N SER A 232 -8.19 1.40 -7.89
CA SER A 232 -9.49 2.02 -8.18
C SER A 232 -9.65 2.29 -9.68
N ALA A 233 -8.71 3.00 -10.31
CA ALA A 233 -8.87 3.44 -11.70
C ALA A 233 -8.55 2.37 -12.76
N GLU A 234 -7.60 1.46 -12.50
CA GLU A 234 -7.06 0.57 -13.53
C GLU A 234 -6.92 -0.91 -13.15
N GLY A 235 -7.20 -1.27 -11.88
CA GLY A 235 -7.16 -2.65 -11.37
C GLY A 235 -5.79 -3.32 -11.48
N GLY A 236 -5.77 -4.64 -11.32
CA GLY A 236 -4.58 -5.50 -11.37
C GLY A 236 -4.04 -5.83 -9.98
N VAL A 237 -2.75 -6.13 -9.91
CA VAL A 237 -2.05 -6.43 -8.65
C VAL A 237 -1.11 -5.28 -8.30
N TYR A 238 -1.30 -4.68 -7.13
CA TYR A 238 -0.26 -3.86 -6.51
C TYR A 238 0.61 -4.72 -5.61
N THR A 239 1.92 -4.43 -5.56
CA THR A 239 2.81 -4.99 -4.55
C THR A 239 4.00 -4.06 -4.20
N ASP A 240 4.49 -4.10 -2.96
CA ASP A 240 5.70 -3.37 -2.54
C ASP A 240 6.96 -3.94 -3.23
N THR A 241 8.03 -3.14 -3.33
CA THR A 241 9.24 -3.50 -4.12
C THR A 241 10.12 -4.57 -3.47
N ASP A 242 10.03 -4.75 -2.15
CA ASP A 242 10.71 -5.78 -1.37
C ASP A 242 9.79 -6.99 -1.06
N THR A 243 8.94 -7.35 -2.03
CA THR A 243 8.13 -8.58 -2.04
C THR A 243 8.66 -9.59 -3.08
N VAL A 244 8.63 -10.87 -2.72
CA VAL A 244 8.95 -12.00 -3.60
C VAL A 244 7.66 -12.72 -3.97
N ALA A 245 7.37 -12.84 -5.26
CA ALA A 245 6.31 -13.73 -5.73
C ALA A 245 6.75 -15.19 -5.57
N LEU A 246 5.91 -16.00 -4.92
CA LEU A 246 6.13 -17.44 -4.72
C LEU A 246 5.29 -18.27 -5.70
N ARG A 247 4.16 -17.72 -6.17
CA ARG A 247 3.20 -18.32 -7.12
C ARG A 247 2.81 -17.33 -8.22
N PRO A 248 2.50 -17.79 -9.45
CA PRO A 248 1.80 -17.01 -10.45
C PRO A 248 0.49 -16.43 -9.91
N ILE A 249 0.12 -15.21 -10.34
CA ILE A 249 -1.09 -14.51 -9.89
C ILE A 249 -2.36 -15.31 -10.28
N ASP A 250 -2.32 -16.03 -11.40
CA ASP A 250 -3.42 -16.90 -11.85
C ASP A 250 -3.72 -18.06 -10.89
N GLU A 251 -2.77 -18.44 -10.01
CA GLU A 251 -2.97 -19.45 -8.97
C GLU A 251 -3.61 -18.89 -7.68
N TRP A 252 -3.60 -17.55 -7.48
CA TRP A 252 -3.98 -16.93 -6.20
C TRP A 252 -5.46 -17.07 -5.84
N ILE A 253 -6.35 -17.21 -6.83
CA ILE A 253 -7.79 -17.37 -6.62
C ILE A 253 -8.15 -18.85 -6.82
N PRO A 254 -8.58 -19.56 -5.74
CA PRO A 254 -9.08 -20.93 -5.83
C PRO A 254 -10.15 -21.08 -6.92
N PRO A 255 -10.17 -22.18 -7.70
CA PRO A 255 -11.05 -22.31 -8.88
C PRO A 255 -12.53 -22.01 -8.62
N GLN A 256 -13.05 -22.39 -7.45
CA GLN A 256 -14.43 -22.17 -7.02
C GLN A 256 -14.82 -20.69 -6.77
N PHE A 257 -13.85 -19.77 -6.74
CA PHE A 257 -14.06 -18.34 -6.50
C PHE A 257 -13.77 -17.46 -7.74
N ARG A 258 -13.17 -18.01 -8.81
CA ARG A 258 -12.69 -17.23 -9.96
C ARG A 258 -13.78 -16.42 -10.67
N ASP A 259 -14.96 -17.01 -10.87
CA ASP A 259 -16.11 -16.37 -11.52
C ASP A 259 -16.85 -15.35 -10.62
N LYS A 260 -16.28 -15.02 -9.45
CA LYS A 260 -16.86 -14.11 -8.44
C LYS A 260 -15.87 -13.10 -7.89
N ALA A 261 -14.58 -13.45 -7.82
CA ALA A 261 -13.56 -12.62 -7.21
C ALA A 261 -13.34 -11.31 -7.98
N ALA A 262 -13.63 -10.20 -7.33
CA ALA A 262 -13.27 -8.85 -7.75
C ALA A 262 -12.11 -8.27 -6.92
N VAL A 263 -11.84 -8.79 -5.71
CA VAL A 263 -10.70 -8.40 -4.86
C VAL A 263 -10.05 -9.62 -4.20
N VAL A 264 -8.73 -9.58 -4.02
CA VAL A 264 -7.99 -10.50 -3.13
C VAL A 264 -7.19 -9.69 -2.12
N VAL A 265 -7.40 -9.98 -0.84
CA VAL A 265 -6.63 -9.48 0.31
C VAL A 265 -6.10 -10.65 1.12
N GLY A 266 -4.95 -10.46 1.78
CA GLY A 266 -4.40 -11.42 2.73
C GLY A 266 -4.31 -10.85 4.13
N ILE A 267 -4.37 -11.71 5.14
CA ILE A 267 -4.06 -11.33 6.51
C ILE A 267 -2.55 -11.10 6.63
N GLU A 268 -2.13 -9.95 7.17
CA GLU A 268 -0.72 -9.71 7.54
C GLU A 268 -0.43 -10.03 9.01
N PHE A 269 -1.42 -9.87 9.88
CA PHE A 269 -1.27 -10.15 11.30
C PHE A 269 -2.57 -10.77 11.80
N ASP A 270 -2.45 -11.96 12.37
CA ASP A 270 -3.46 -12.58 13.21
C ASP A 270 -2.87 -12.71 14.61
N ARG A 271 -3.53 -12.13 15.62
CA ARG A 271 -3.01 -12.16 16.99
C ARG A 271 -3.06 -13.56 17.60
N ARG A 272 -4.06 -14.38 17.25
CA ARG A 272 -4.35 -15.67 17.90
C ARG A 272 -4.34 -15.54 19.44
N ASP A 273 -3.79 -16.51 20.15
CA ASP A 273 -3.56 -16.45 21.62
C ASP A 273 -2.34 -15.58 22.01
N GLY A 274 -1.72 -14.90 21.03
CA GLY A 274 -0.48 -14.15 21.20
C GLY A 274 -0.62 -12.80 21.95
N PRO A 275 0.52 -12.19 22.30
CA PRO A 275 0.55 -10.82 22.83
C PRO A 275 0.11 -9.81 21.75
N ALA A 276 -0.39 -8.66 22.19
CA ALA A 276 -0.58 -7.53 21.28
C ALA A 276 0.78 -7.01 20.79
N TRP A 277 0.87 -6.64 19.51
CA TRP A 277 2.07 -6.09 18.90
C TRP A 277 2.08 -4.56 19.02
N VAL A 278 3.23 -3.95 19.31
CA VAL A 278 3.31 -2.54 19.74
C VAL A 278 2.78 -1.55 18.69
N ASP A 279 2.94 -1.89 17.42
CA ASP A 279 2.56 -1.07 16.26
C ASP A 279 1.27 -1.55 15.56
N ILE A 280 0.54 -2.54 16.11
CA ILE A 280 -0.68 -3.09 15.49
C ILE A 280 -1.84 -3.06 16.49
N SER A 281 -2.87 -2.27 16.17
CA SER A 281 -4.05 -2.05 17.02
C SER A 281 -5.11 -3.16 16.91
N HIS A 282 -5.21 -3.79 15.74
CA HIS A 282 -6.27 -4.74 15.40
C HIS A 282 -5.93 -6.17 15.86
N TRP A 283 -6.97 -7.00 16.10
CA TRP A 283 -6.76 -8.42 16.41
C TRP A 283 -6.38 -9.23 15.16
N VAL A 284 -6.94 -8.85 14.02
CA VAL A 284 -6.53 -9.30 12.68
C VAL A 284 -6.32 -8.04 11.84
N GLN A 285 -5.20 -7.94 11.12
CA GLN A 285 -4.87 -6.81 10.23
C GLN A 285 -4.67 -7.33 8.80
N PHE A 286 -5.23 -6.62 7.82
CA PHE A 286 -5.10 -6.93 6.40
C PHE A 286 -3.85 -6.31 5.78
N CYS A 287 -3.15 -7.12 4.99
CA CYS A 287 -2.02 -6.73 4.18
C CYS A 287 -2.40 -5.60 3.22
N GLN A 288 -1.62 -4.51 3.23
CA GLN A 288 -1.65 -3.48 2.19
C GLN A 288 -0.45 -3.53 1.22
N TRP A 289 0.60 -4.32 1.53
CA TRP A 289 1.80 -4.44 0.68
C TRP A 289 1.63 -5.39 -0.51
N THR A 290 0.51 -6.12 -0.57
CA THR A 290 0.04 -6.81 -1.77
C THR A 290 -1.49 -6.79 -1.76
N ILE A 291 -2.09 -6.29 -2.84
CA ILE A 291 -3.55 -6.24 -3.04
C ILE A 291 -3.83 -6.53 -4.52
N ALA A 292 -4.81 -7.37 -4.82
CA ALA A 292 -5.26 -7.62 -6.20
C ALA A 292 -6.74 -7.19 -6.37
N ALA A 293 -7.09 -6.53 -7.47
CA ALA A 293 -8.45 -6.03 -7.68
C ALA A 293 -8.88 -5.84 -9.15
N ALA A 294 -10.19 -5.95 -9.39
CA ALA A 294 -10.86 -5.37 -10.54
C ALA A 294 -10.97 -3.84 -10.40
N PRO A 295 -10.93 -3.07 -11.50
CA PRO A 295 -11.12 -1.62 -11.46
C PRO A 295 -12.54 -1.25 -11.00
N GLY A 296 -12.67 -0.11 -10.32
CA GLY A 296 -13.95 0.43 -9.84
C GLY A 296 -14.57 -0.32 -8.65
N HIS A 297 -13.79 -1.10 -7.90
CA HIS A 297 -14.33 -1.80 -6.72
C HIS A 297 -14.57 -0.85 -5.54
N PRO A 298 -15.77 -0.81 -4.93
CA PRO A 298 -16.15 0.18 -3.91
C PRO A 298 -15.23 0.25 -2.68
N VAL A 299 -14.46 -0.80 -2.37
CA VAL A 299 -13.51 -0.79 -1.24
C VAL A 299 -12.45 0.30 -1.40
N PHE A 300 -12.05 0.63 -2.64
CA PHE A 300 -11.04 1.65 -2.88
C PHE A 300 -11.59 3.07 -2.74
N ASP A 301 -12.82 3.32 -3.20
CA ASP A 301 -13.46 4.62 -3.05
C ASP A 301 -13.70 4.93 -1.56
N LYS A 302 -14.13 3.93 -0.79
CA LYS A 302 -14.21 3.98 0.68
C LYS A 302 -12.84 4.22 1.32
N MET A 303 -11.77 3.60 0.81
CA MET A 303 -10.42 3.82 1.33
C MET A 303 -9.87 5.21 0.98
N ILE A 304 -10.16 5.73 -0.20
CA ILE A 304 -9.78 7.09 -0.63
C ILE A 304 -10.49 8.13 0.25
N GLU A 305 -11.80 8.00 0.49
CA GLU A 305 -12.53 8.87 1.42
C GLU A 305 -12.06 8.70 2.88
N ARG A 306 -11.75 7.48 3.33
CA ARG A 306 -11.13 7.22 4.64
C ARG A 306 -9.78 7.94 4.78
N VAL A 307 -8.98 8.01 3.71
CA VAL A 307 -7.71 8.75 3.68
C VAL A 307 -7.95 10.27 3.70
N LEU A 308 -8.88 10.80 2.90
CA LEU A 308 -9.21 12.23 2.91
C LEU A 308 -9.72 12.67 4.30
N TYR A 309 -10.57 11.86 4.92
CA TYR A 309 -11.01 12.06 6.30
C TYR A 309 -9.84 12.03 7.29
N SER A 310 -8.94 11.05 7.20
CA SER A 310 -7.74 10.97 8.05
C SER A 310 -6.86 12.23 7.97
N LEU A 311 -6.61 12.73 6.76
CA LEU A 311 -5.81 13.94 6.57
C LEU A 311 -6.46 15.12 7.27
N HIS A 312 -7.78 15.29 7.09
CA HIS A 312 -8.51 16.37 7.76
C HIS A 312 -8.53 16.23 9.29
N GLN A 313 -8.62 15.01 9.85
CA GLN A 313 -8.48 14.83 11.30
C GLN A 313 -7.08 15.24 11.79
N LEU A 314 -6.01 14.89 11.07
CA LEU A 314 -4.65 15.30 11.41
C LEU A 314 -4.48 16.84 11.34
N GLU A 315 -5.18 17.54 10.45
CA GLU A 315 -5.18 19.02 10.44
C GLU A 315 -5.81 19.62 11.69
N LEU A 316 -6.93 19.04 12.16
CA LEU A 316 -7.62 19.46 13.37
C LEU A 316 -6.82 19.15 14.64
N GLU A 317 -6.15 17.99 14.69
CA GLU A 317 -5.32 17.56 15.82
C GLU A 317 -4.03 18.37 15.96
N HIS A 318 -3.36 18.72 14.85
CA HIS A 318 -2.10 19.48 14.84
C HIS A 318 -2.28 20.99 14.68
N GLY A 319 -3.47 21.46 14.27
CA GLY A 319 -3.78 22.88 14.07
C GLY A 319 -3.08 23.52 12.87
N MET A 320 -2.70 22.73 11.86
CA MET A 320 -1.99 23.18 10.65
C MET A 320 -2.33 22.30 9.44
N PRO A 321 -2.18 22.78 8.19
CA PRO A 321 -2.50 22.01 6.99
C PRO A 321 -1.70 20.69 6.91
N PHE A 322 -2.30 19.64 6.34
CA PHE A 322 -1.68 18.30 6.35
C PHE A 322 -0.33 18.28 5.62
N SER A 323 -0.15 19.16 4.63
CA SER A 323 1.07 19.36 3.86
C SER A 323 2.26 19.87 4.68
N GLU A 324 2.03 20.42 5.88
CA GLU A 324 3.07 20.90 6.78
C GLU A 324 3.55 19.85 7.80
N LEU A 325 2.86 18.70 7.91
CA LEU A 325 3.05 17.64 8.91
C LEU A 325 4.31 16.78 8.66
N LYS A 326 5.48 17.42 8.78
CA LYS A 326 6.81 16.87 8.45
C LYS A 326 7.29 15.72 9.37
N LYS A 327 6.59 15.40 10.46
CA LYS A 327 7.04 14.43 11.49
C LYS A 327 5.90 13.62 12.16
N LEU A 328 4.96 13.12 11.37
CA LEU A 328 3.98 12.13 11.84
C LEU A 328 4.68 10.88 12.41
N GLY A 329 4.17 10.37 13.54
CA GLY A 329 4.57 9.13 14.18
C GLY A 329 4.07 7.89 13.44
N SER A 330 4.59 6.72 13.80
CA SER A 330 4.21 5.46 13.10
C SER A 330 2.70 5.18 13.23
N PHE A 331 2.12 5.45 14.40
CA PHE A 331 0.68 5.25 14.64
C PHE A 331 -0.19 6.10 13.72
N GLU A 332 0.12 7.41 13.60
CA GLU A 332 -0.62 8.33 12.73
C GLU A 332 -0.58 7.84 11.27
N VAL A 333 0.60 7.50 10.74
CA VAL A 333 0.76 6.94 9.37
C VAL A 333 -0.06 5.66 9.18
N MET A 334 0.04 4.72 10.11
CA MET A 334 -0.62 3.40 10.01
C MET A 334 -2.14 3.52 10.11
N ASN A 335 -2.65 4.49 10.87
CA ASN A 335 -4.08 4.75 11.09
C ASN A 335 -4.70 5.78 10.11
N SER A 336 -3.88 6.45 9.29
CA SER A 336 -4.33 7.43 8.31
C SER A 336 -4.44 6.88 6.88
N THR A 337 -3.40 6.17 6.42
CA THR A 337 -3.28 5.60 5.07
C THR A 337 -2.85 4.14 5.09
N GLY A 338 -2.17 3.74 6.16
CA GLY A 338 -1.54 2.43 6.29
C GLY A 338 -2.51 1.27 6.63
N PRO A 339 -1.96 0.14 7.12
CA PRO A 339 -2.71 -1.12 7.21
C PRO A 339 -3.84 -1.11 8.22
N ALA A 340 -3.82 -0.24 9.24
CA ALA A 340 -4.93 -0.14 10.19
C ALA A 340 -6.15 0.55 9.54
N ALA A 341 -5.93 1.63 8.78
CA ALA A 341 -7.00 2.28 8.02
C ALA A 341 -7.54 1.39 6.88
N TRP A 342 -6.66 0.65 6.20
CA TRP A 342 -7.06 -0.38 5.23
C TRP A 342 -7.90 -1.47 5.88
N THR A 343 -7.53 -1.91 7.09
CA THR A 343 -8.25 -2.94 7.83
C THR A 343 -9.65 -2.49 8.24
N ASP A 344 -9.84 -1.25 8.71
CA ASP A 344 -11.17 -0.68 8.98
C ASP A 344 -12.09 -0.81 7.75
N VAL A 345 -11.56 -0.43 6.57
CA VAL A 345 -12.34 -0.32 5.32
C VAL A 345 -12.64 -1.68 4.70
N VAL A 346 -11.65 -2.59 4.66
CA VAL A 346 -11.87 -3.96 4.21
C VAL A 346 -12.85 -4.67 5.15
N TRP A 347 -12.71 -4.51 6.48
CA TRP A 347 -13.65 -5.09 7.43
C TRP A 347 -15.09 -4.61 7.20
N ALA A 348 -15.30 -3.29 7.07
CA ALA A 348 -16.62 -2.74 6.74
C ALA A 348 -17.17 -3.28 5.41
N GLN A 349 -16.31 -3.42 4.38
CA GLN A 349 -16.73 -3.99 3.08
C GLN A 349 -17.15 -5.47 3.20
N LEU A 350 -16.50 -6.25 4.06
CA LEU A 350 -16.88 -7.65 4.31
C LEU A 350 -18.22 -7.73 5.06
N GLN A 351 -18.48 -6.82 6.01
CA GLN A 351 -19.74 -6.75 6.75
C GLN A 351 -20.96 -6.40 5.88
N GLU A 352 -20.76 -5.71 4.74
CA GLU A 352 -21.82 -5.49 3.74
C GLU A 352 -22.20 -6.77 2.97
N PHE A 353 -21.30 -7.75 2.89
CA PHE A 353 -21.55 -9.03 2.22
C PHE A 353 -21.95 -10.15 3.18
N ASP A 354 -21.53 -10.09 4.44
CA ASP A 354 -21.85 -11.06 5.50
C ASP A 354 -22.07 -10.34 6.84
N SER A 355 -23.33 -10.10 7.18
CA SER A 355 -23.73 -9.44 8.43
C SER A 355 -23.53 -10.30 9.69
N SER A 356 -23.08 -11.56 9.57
CA SER A 356 -22.66 -12.37 10.72
C SER A 356 -21.26 -12.01 11.23
N LEU A 357 -20.46 -11.33 10.40
CA LEU A 357 -19.17 -10.74 10.76
C LEU A 357 -19.36 -9.61 11.78
N THR A 358 -19.37 -9.98 13.05
CA THR A 358 -19.71 -9.09 14.18
C THR A 358 -18.48 -8.71 15.02
N ASP A 359 -17.37 -9.42 14.84
CA ASP A 359 -16.09 -9.16 15.49
C ASP A 359 -14.95 -9.55 14.53
N ILE A 360 -13.91 -8.72 14.39
CA ILE A 360 -12.81 -9.00 13.45
C ILE A 360 -12.09 -10.33 13.75
N ARG A 361 -12.25 -10.87 14.97
CA ARG A 361 -11.82 -12.22 15.35
C ARG A 361 -12.54 -13.35 14.61
N ASN A 362 -13.63 -13.09 13.89
CA ASN A 362 -14.26 -14.04 12.95
C ASN A 362 -13.28 -14.49 11.83
N LEU A 363 -12.21 -13.72 11.59
CA LEU A 363 -11.14 -14.02 10.62
C LEU A 363 -9.85 -14.56 11.27
N SER A 364 -9.81 -14.69 12.60
CA SER A 364 -8.66 -15.25 13.32
C SER A 364 -8.62 -16.77 13.16
N TYR A 365 -7.44 -17.38 13.16
CA TYR A 365 -7.21 -18.79 12.85
C TYR A 365 -7.72 -19.24 11.48
N MET A 366 -7.74 -18.35 10.48
CA MET A 366 -7.97 -18.76 9.09
C MET A 366 -6.83 -19.63 8.56
N ASP A 367 -7.21 -20.79 8.06
CA ASP A 367 -6.41 -21.87 7.47
C ASP A 367 -6.62 -21.96 5.95
N GLU A 368 -7.87 -21.93 5.49
CA GLU A 368 -8.23 -21.90 4.07
C GLU A 368 -8.71 -20.50 3.60
N PRO A 369 -8.52 -20.14 2.31
CA PRO A 369 -9.09 -18.92 1.73
C PRO A 369 -10.64 -18.92 1.75
N ARG A 370 -11.23 -17.76 2.06
CA ARG A 370 -12.70 -17.58 2.14
C ARG A 370 -13.17 -16.46 1.21
N LEU A 371 -14.34 -16.62 0.60
CA LEU A 371 -14.96 -15.62 -0.27
C LEU A 371 -16.16 -14.98 0.45
N TYR A 372 -16.14 -13.65 0.57
CA TYR A 372 -17.22 -12.83 1.11
C TYR A 372 -17.71 -11.90 0.01
N GLY A 373 -18.90 -12.17 -0.55
CA GLY A 373 -19.38 -11.48 -1.75
C GLY A 373 -18.47 -11.73 -2.95
N ASP A 374 -17.69 -10.72 -3.31
CA ASP A 374 -16.65 -10.73 -4.36
C ASP A 374 -15.21 -10.55 -3.82
N VAL A 375 -15.02 -10.49 -2.49
CA VAL A 375 -13.72 -10.34 -1.83
C VAL A 375 -13.20 -11.70 -1.33
N VAL A 376 -12.05 -12.14 -1.85
CA VAL A 376 -11.31 -13.30 -1.34
C VAL A 376 -10.37 -12.85 -0.22
N VAL A 377 -10.52 -13.44 0.96
CA VAL A 377 -9.62 -13.30 2.11
C VAL A 377 -8.71 -14.53 2.18
N LEU A 378 -7.40 -14.32 2.10
CA LEU A 378 -6.37 -15.35 2.24
C LEU A 378 -5.94 -15.52 3.71
N PRO A 379 -5.55 -16.73 4.14
CA PRO A 379 -4.95 -16.99 5.45
C PRO A 379 -3.59 -16.28 5.61
N ILE A 380 -3.04 -16.31 6.83
CA ILE A 380 -1.82 -15.57 7.22
C ILE A 380 -0.62 -15.77 6.26
N ASP A 381 -0.37 -17.00 5.79
CA ASP A 381 0.76 -17.26 4.90
C ASP A 381 0.51 -16.86 3.43
N GLY A 382 -0.73 -16.50 3.05
CA GLY A 382 -1.05 -16.09 1.67
C GLY A 382 -0.19 -14.92 1.19
N PHE A 383 -0.26 -13.78 1.90
CA PHE A 383 0.58 -12.60 1.67
C PHE A 383 1.50 -12.23 2.85
N GLY A 384 1.36 -12.92 3.99
CA GLY A 384 2.10 -12.66 5.23
C GLY A 384 3.18 -13.69 5.55
N MET A 385 3.53 -14.60 4.63
CA MET A 385 4.52 -15.66 4.86
C MET A 385 5.90 -15.11 5.26
N GLY A 386 6.56 -15.80 6.20
CA GLY A 386 7.89 -15.47 6.69
C GLY A 386 7.92 -14.52 7.89
N GLN A 387 6.77 -14.19 8.50
CA GLN A 387 6.71 -13.24 9.61
C GLN A 387 7.05 -13.87 10.97
N PRO A 388 7.63 -13.10 11.92
CA PRO A 388 8.06 -13.58 13.24
C PRO A 388 6.90 -13.66 14.27
N HIS A 389 5.65 -13.63 13.82
CA HIS A 389 4.44 -13.60 14.63
C HIS A 389 3.29 -14.28 13.87
N SER A 390 2.10 -14.34 14.49
CA SER A 390 0.86 -14.85 13.89
C SER A 390 0.92 -16.32 13.43
N GLU A 391 1.92 -17.06 13.92
CA GLU A 391 2.22 -18.45 13.52
C GLU A 391 2.41 -18.62 12.01
N SER A 392 2.84 -17.56 11.32
CA SER A 392 3.28 -17.62 9.92
C SER A 392 4.47 -18.57 9.75
N THR A 393 4.49 -19.34 8.66
CA THR A 393 5.61 -20.23 8.32
C THR A 393 6.88 -19.42 8.12
N ASN A 394 7.85 -19.58 9.03
CA ASN A 394 9.09 -18.82 9.08
C ASN A 394 10.35 -19.69 9.32
N ASP A 395 10.21 -21.03 9.22
CA ASP A 395 11.29 -22.01 9.40
C ASP A 395 12.23 -22.13 8.17
N GLY A 396 11.88 -21.48 7.06
CA GLY A 396 12.60 -21.51 5.79
C GLY A 396 11.98 -22.43 4.73
N THR A 397 10.93 -23.19 5.07
CA THR A 397 10.06 -23.84 4.09
C THR A 397 9.15 -22.83 3.40
N ILE A 398 8.45 -23.26 2.34
CA ILE A 398 7.38 -22.51 1.69
C ILE A 398 6.15 -23.43 1.74
N PRO A 399 5.07 -23.07 2.48
CA PRO A 399 3.88 -23.88 2.54
C PRO A 399 3.10 -23.81 1.21
N PRO A 400 2.18 -24.75 0.93
CA PRO A 400 1.44 -24.78 -0.33
C PRO A 400 0.76 -23.45 -0.66
N ASP A 401 0.12 -22.86 0.36
CA ASP A 401 -0.78 -21.72 0.28
C ASP A 401 -0.08 -20.36 0.32
N ALA A 402 1.25 -20.32 0.43
CA ALA A 402 2.01 -19.08 0.39
C ALA A 402 2.19 -18.58 -1.04
N LEU A 403 1.67 -17.38 -1.31
CA LEU A 403 1.65 -16.75 -2.64
C LEU A 403 2.72 -15.66 -2.75
N VAL A 404 2.96 -14.93 -1.65
CA VAL A 404 3.93 -13.82 -1.57
C VAL A 404 4.67 -13.85 -0.24
N ARG A 405 5.97 -13.56 -0.27
CA ARG A 405 6.81 -13.30 0.92
C ARG A 405 7.32 -11.87 0.90
N HIS A 406 7.08 -11.11 1.97
CA HIS A 406 7.60 -9.76 2.14
C HIS A 406 8.92 -9.77 2.94
N LEU A 407 9.91 -8.96 2.54
CA LEU A 407 11.25 -8.97 3.14
C LEU A 407 11.47 -7.90 4.23
N PHE A 408 10.49 -7.03 4.48
CA PHE A 408 10.51 -6.03 5.55
C PHE A 408 11.78 -5.15 5.57
N SER A 409 12.30 -4.78 4.39
CA SER A 409 13.48 -3.91 4.26
C SER A 409 13.28 -2.58 4.99
N GLY A 410 12.02 -2.12 5.04
CA GLY A 410 11.62 -0.86 5.65
C GLY A 410 12.22 0.35 4.93
N SER A 411 12.41 0.24 3.61
CA SER A 411 13.03 1.25 2.75
C SER A 411 12.43 2.66 2.94
N TRP A 412 11.12 2.76 3.18
CA TRP A 412 10.39 4.00 3.45
C TRP A 412 10.64 4.59 4.84
N ARG A 413 11.01 3.78 5.85
CA ARG A 413 11.25 4.27 7.21
C ARG A 413 12.57 5.06 7.26
N GLY A 414 12.52 6.27 7.80
CA GLY A 414 13.63 7.23 7.83
C GLY A 414 14.95 6.64 8.32
N ASP A 415 16.05 7.12 7.72
CA ASP A 415 17.34 6.44 7.72
C ASP A 415 17.90 6.12 9.13
N LYS A 416 18.01 4.82 9.46
CA LYS A 416 18.39 4.30 10.79
C LYS A 416 19.76 4.81 11.31
N LYS A 417 20.56 5.47 10.47
CA LYS A 417 21.90 6.00 10.78
C LYS A 417 21.89 7.02 11.92
N GLU A 418 20.85 7.84 12.07
CA GLU A 418 20.81 8.88 13.09
C GLU A 418 20.81 8.31 14.53
N LYS A 419 20.09 7.19 14.76
CA LYS A 419 20.06 6.50 16.06
C LYS A 419 21.39 5.82 16.43
N LYS A 420 22.27 5.52 15.46
CA LYS A 420 23.61 5.00 15.74
C LYS A 420 24.58 6.09 16.17
N LYS A 421 24.55 7.27 15.54
CA LYS A 421 25.45 8.39 15.85
C LYS A 421 25.29 8.94 17.28
N ARG A 422 24.06 9.01 17.79
CA ARG A 422 23.80 9.45 19.17
C ARG A 422 24.26 8.45 20.25
N ARG A 423 24.41 7.16 19.91
CA ARG A 423 24.91 6.12 20.83
C ARG A 423 26.44 5.97 20.82
N SER A 424 27.17 6.91 20.21
CA SER A 424 28.63 6.94 20.19
C SER A 424 29.19 8.31 20.58
N GLN A 425 28.42 9.11 21.32
CA GLN A 425 28.81 10.42 21.85
C GLN A 425 28.27 10.69 23.29
N ASP A 426 27.63 9.69 23.90
CA ASP A 426 27.21 9.62 25.31
C ASP A 426 27.99 8.49 26.00
#